data_AF-A0A4Q4UGH9-F1
#
_entry.id   AF-A0A4Q4UGH9-F1
#
_cell.length_a   1.000
_cell.length_b   1.000
_cell.length_c   1.000
_cell.angle_alpha   90.00
_cell.angle_beta   90.00
_cell.angle_gamma   90.00
#
_symmetry.space_group_name_H-M   'P 1'
#
loop_
_entity.id
_entity.type
_entity.pdbx_description
1 polymer ?
#
loop_
_entity_poly.entity_id
_entity_poly.type
_entity_poly.pdbx_seq_one_letter_code
_entity_poly.pdbx_strand_id
1 'polypeptide(L)'
;MALGTVSGPIVGALLSDFVDWRWIGWINLPIIGASFLAFVFFLRLRAIPMSFMAKLRRLGWLGMLLFAVGATAMALPLSWADALYPWSSWRTLVPFFVGLVILVIFGFYERRIPVEPALPFRIFSNITSISSLITGFVHEMVMYTMLQYLPLFFQAVFLEPPLKAALSSLPACCLTVAFSFIAPVIIQLTRRYRLLIWLGWVILTVFLGLWCLVGQATSRAEAYVFQSMLSVGIGTVFTDSQVPMQASVTHVDDTGLAVGTLIVIRLFRALVGLSIGSTAFNSVFQNSIAVLGTLPEPVRALDDASQAINFIPVLRTLDLPSEFMTSLIEAYQVPFRAIWIVMTCLSGVGLSVSLLIKELTLEREEVGRQGFEQSS
;
A
#
# COMPACT_ATOMS: atom_id res chain seq x y z
N MET A 1 -0.63 -14.50 2.75
CA MET A 1 -0.84 -13.04 2.89
C MET A 1 -2.28 -12.72 3.25
N ALA A 2 -3.25 -13.06 2.41
CA ALA A 2 -4.68 -12.81 2.62
C ALA A 2 -5.24 -13.05 4.02
N LEU A 3 -5.02 -14.24 4.61
CA LEU A 3 -5.47 -14.55 5.97
C LEU A 3 -4.90 -13.56 6.99
N GLY A 4 -3.61 -13.21 6.87
CA GLY A 4 -2.97 -12.22 7.74
C GLY A 4 -3.45 -10.79 7.51
N THR A 5 -3.85 -10.42 6.29
CA THR A 5 -4.41 -9.09 5.98
C THR A 5 -5.81 -8.90 6.59
N VAL A 6 -6.64 -9.96 6.62
CA VAL A 6 -7.97 -9.92 7.23
C VAL A 6 -7.91 -10.08 8.75
N SER A 7 -7.11 -11.04 9.24
CA SER A 7 -7.00 -11.30 10.67
C SER A 7 -6.13 -10.29 11.40
N GLY A 8 -5.20 -9.62 10.72
CA GLY A 8 -4.23 -8.69 11.30
C GLY A 8 -4.85 -7.59 12.16
N PRO A 9 -5.80 -6.78 11.65
CA PRO A 9 -6.45 -5.75 12.45
C PRO A 9 -7.24 -6.30 13.65
N ILE A 10 -7.94 -7.43 13.48
CA ILE A 10 -8.72 -8.06 14.56
C ILE A 10 -7.80 -8.60 15.65
N VAL A 11 -6.80 -9.38 15.27
CA VAL A 11 -5.82 -9.97 16.19
C VAL A 11 -5.00 -8.86 16.86
N GLY A 12 -4.60 -7.83 16.10
CA GLY A 12 -3.90 -6.67 16.64
C GLY A 12 -4.72 -5.89 17.66
N ALA A 13 -5.99 -5.62 17.36
CA ALA A 13 -6.90 -4.96 18.29
C ALA A 13 -7.14 -5.80 19.55
N LEU A 14 -7.41 -7.11 19.40
CA LEU A 14 -7.60 -8.02 20.54
C LEU A 14 -6.35 -8.12 21.42
N LEU A 15 -5.16 -8.21 20.82
CA LEU A 15 -3.90 -8.27 21.57
C LEU A 15 -3.62 -6.95 22.32
N SER A 16 -3.93 -5.81 21.70
CA SER A 16 -3.76 -4.50 22.31
C SER A 16 -4.76 -4.26 23.45
N ASP A 17 -6.01 -4.70 23.30
CA ASP A 17 -7.07 -4.47 24.28
C ASP A 17 -7.02 -5.45 25.47
N PHE A 18 -6.64 -6.72 25.24
CA PHE A 18 -6.75 -7.77 26.27
C PHE A 18 -5.41 -8.26 26.84
N VAL A 19 -4.27 -7.97 26.21
CA VAL A 19 -2.96 -8.49 26.65
C VAL A 19 -1.94 -7.37 26.82
N ASP A 20 -1.26 -7.01 25.74
CA ASP A 20 -0.26 -5.94 25.64
C ASP A 20 0.05 -5.78 24.14
N TRP A 21 0.14 -4.54 23.66
CA TRP A 21 0.47 -4.22 22.27
C TRP A 21 1.79 -4.89 21.79
N ARG A 22 2.73 -5.20 22.71
CA ARG A 22 4.00 -5.88 22.38
C ARG A 22 3.78 -7.26 21.75
N TRP A 23 2.67 -7.93 22.07
CA TRP A 23 2.34 -9.25 21.52
C TRP A 23 2.05 -9.25 20.03
N ILE A 24 1.72 -8.09 19.46
CA ILE A 24 1.62 -7.89 18.01
C ILE A 24 2.94 -8.25 17.33
N GLY A 25 4.08 -8.03 18.01
CA GLY A 25 5.41 -8.46 17.53
C GLY A 25 5.66 -9.95 17.78
N TRP A 26 5.47 -10.40 19.03
CA TRP A 26 5.83 -11.75 19.48
C TRP A 26 5.12 -12.87 18.71
N ILE A 27 3.86 -12.67 18.30
CA ILE A 27 3.08 -13.66 17.54
C ILE A 27 3.73 -14.03 16.20
N ASN A 28 4.57 -13.16 15.63
CA ASN A 28 5.25 -13.43 14.36
C ASN A 28 6.40 -14.42 14.51
N LEU A 29 7.08 -14.46 15.66
CA LEU A 29 8.23 -15.35 15.88
C LEU A 29 7.92 -16.84 15.69
N PRO A 30 6.85 -17.42 16.28
CA PRO A 30 6.52 -18.83 16.07
C PRO A 30 6.13 -19.12 14.61
N ILE A 31 5.45 -18.19 13.93
CA ILE A 31 5.08 -18.33 12.51
C ILE A 31 6.35 -18.35 11.63
N ILE A 32 7.31 -17.48 11.91
CA ILE A 32 8.61 -17.45 11.23
C ILE A 32 9.37 -18.76 11.47
N GLY A 33 9.43 -19.24 12.71
CA GLY A 33 10.08 -20.51 13.06
C GLY A 33 9.45 -21.71 12.34
N ALA A 34 8.12 -21.81 12.33
CA ALA A 34 7.41 -22.87 11.61
C ALA A 34 7.65 -22.80 10.09
N SER A 35 7.63 -21.60 9.52
CA SER A 35 7.90 -21.39 8.08
C SER A 35 9.33 -21.76 7.71
N PHE A 36 10.31 -21.44 8.57
CA PHE A 36 11.71 -21.83 8.37
C PHE A 36 11.89 -23.35 8.41
N LEU A 37 11.25 -24.04 9.35
CA LEU A 37 11.26 -25.50 9.40
C LEU A 37 10.63 -26.11 8.14
N ALA A 38 9.46 -25.59 7.72
CA ALA A 38 8.81 -26.05 6.49
C ALA A 38 9.72 -25.86 5.26
N PHE A 39 10.41 -24.73 5.17
CA PHE A 39 11.39 -24.48 4.11
C PHE A 39 12.51 -25.53 4.09
N VAL A 40 13.11 -25.83 5.25
CA VAL A 40 14.23 -26.80 5.36
C VAL A 40 13.81 -28.21 4.95
N PHE A 41 12.60 -28.65 5.30
CA PHE A 41 12.16 -30.02 5.07
C PHE A 41 11.48 -30.25 3.71
N PHE A 42 10.73 -29.27 3.20
CA PHE A 42 9.88 -29.45 2.02
C PHE A 42 10.44 -28.81 0.74
N LEU A 43 11.34 -27.83 0.84
CA LEU A 43 11.86 -27.16 -0.35
C LEU A 43 13.02 -27.95 -0.98
N ARG A 44 12.71 -28.77 -1.98
CA ARG A 44 13.70 -29.48 -2.81
C ARG A 44 13.83 -28.80 -4.18
N LEU A 45 14.80 -27.91 -4.33
CA LEU A 45 15.15 -27.31 -5.62
C LEU A 45 16.30 -28.08 -6.27
N ARG A 46 16.28 -28.18 -7.61
CA ARG A 46 17.43 -28.64 -8.39
C ARG A 46 18.66 -27.79 -8.04
N ALA A 47 19.68 -28.44 -7.50
CA ALA A 47 20.90 -27.76 -7.11
C ALA A 47 21.65 -27.31 -8.38
N ILE A 48 21.83 -26.00 -8.55
CA ILE A 48 22.78 -25.48 -9.53
C ILE A 48 24.18 -25.87 -9.04
N PRO A 49 24.96 -26.65 -9.82
CA PRO A 49 26.27 -27.17 -9.42
C PRO A 49 27.29 -26.03 -9.42
N MET A 50 27.28 -25.25 -8.36
CA MET A 50 28.23 -24.18 -8.09
C MET A 50 28.68 -24.27 -6.63
N SER A 51 29.99 -24.05 -6.41
CA SER A 51 30.55 -23.88 -5.07
C SER A 51 29.84 -22.74 -4.32
N PHE A 52 29.64 -22.90 -3.02
CA PHE A 52 29.03 -21.87 -2.16
C PHE A 52 29.71 -20.50 -2.32
N MET A 53 31.04 -20.48 -2.38
CA MET A 53 31.82 -19.25 -2.54
C MET A 53 31.60 -18.61 -3.93
N ALA A 54 31.38 -19.42 -4.97
CA ALA A 54 31.07 -18.93 -6.30
C ALA A 54 29.67 -18.31 -6.36
N LYS A 55 28.69 -18.87 -5.62
CA LYS A 55 27.34 -18.28 -5.46
C LYS A 55 27.41 -16.95 -4.70
N LEU A 56 28.20 -16.88 -3.63
CA LEU A 56 28.32 -15.67 -2.81
C LEU A 56 29.00 -14.50 -3.56
N ARG A 57 29.98 -14.78 -4.42
CA ARG A 57 30.65 -13.78 -5.27
C ARG A 57 29.77 -13.26 -6.41
N ARG A 58 28.75 -14.02 -6.82
CA ARG A 58 27.78 -13.60 -7.84
C ARG A 58 26.77 -12.58 -7.32
N LEU A 59 26.57 -12.52 -5.99
CA LEU A 59 25.70 -11.51 -5.39
C LEU A 59 26.31 -10.12 -5.56
N GLY A 60 25.56 -9.21 -6.19
CA GLY A 60 25.93 -7.81 -6.36
C GLY A 60 25.85 -7.03 -5.05
N TRP A 61 26.71 -7.33 -4.07
CA TRP A 61 26.70 -6.74 -2.72
C TRP A 61 26.65 -5.21 -2.70
N LEU A 62 27.44 -4.57 -3.57
CA LEU A 62 27.47 -3.11 -3.67
C LEU A 62 26.14 -2.54 -4.21
N GLY A 63 25.55 -3.19 -5.21
CA GLY A 63 24.24 -2.81 -5.74
C GLY A 63 23.14 -2.97 -4.68
N MET A 64 23.15 -4.09 -3.95
CA MET A 64 22.22 -4.31 -2.83
C MET A 64 22.39 -3.27 -1.72
N LEU A 65 23.63 -2.90 -1.37
CA LEU A 65 23.92 -1.88 -0.36
C LEU A 65 23.44 -0.49 -0.82
N LEU A 66 23.78 -0.08 -2.05
CA LEU A 66 23.34 1.20 -2.61
C LEU A 66 21.81 1.28 -2.65
N PHE A 67 21.16 0.21 -3.09
CA PHE A 67 19.70 0.12 -3.11
C PHE A 67 19.11 0.23 -1.70
N ALA A 68 19.60 -0.56 -0.74
CA ALA A 68 19.10 -0.56 0.63
C ALA A 68 19.27 0.79 1.32
N VAL A 69 20.46 1.40 1.20
CA VAL A 69 20.75 2.72 1.79
C VAL A 69 19.93 3.82 1.10
N GLY A 70 19.89 3.84 -0.23
CA GLY A 70 19.15 4.84 -0.99
C GLY A 70 17.64 4.77 -0.74
N ALA A 71 17.07 3.57 -0.80
CA ALA A 71 15.65 3.36 -0.54
C ALA A 71 15.28 3.72 0.92
N THR A 72 16.11 3.34 1.89
CA THR A 72 15.87 3.68 3.31
C THR A 72 15.98 5.18 3.55
N ALA A 73 17.03 5.83 3.05
CA ALA A 73 17.23 7.28 3.19
C ALA A 73 16.10 8.09 2.54
N MET A 74 15.55 7.61 1.42
CA MET A 74 14.42 8.24 0.75
C MET A 74 13.08 7.95 1.44
N ALA A 75 12.89 6.74 1.99
CA ALA A 75 11.66 6.30 2.63
C ALA A 75 11.46 6.85 4.06
N LEU A 76 12.54 6.96 4.84
CA LEU A 76 12.51 7.48 6.20
C LEU A 76 11.81 8.85 6.34
N PRO A 77 12.17 9.88 5.56
CA PRO A 77 11.53 11.19 5.71
C PRO A 77 10.04 11.20 5.37
N LEU A 78 9.57 10.28 4.52
CA LEU A 78 8.15 10.14 4.21
C LEU A 78 7.32 9.62 5.40
N SER A 79 7.93 8.89 6.34
CA SER A 79 7.22 8.32 7.48
C SER A 79 6.94 9.33 8.59
N TRP A 80 7.76 10.38 8.71
CA TRP A 80 7.62 11.42 9.75
C TRP A 80 7.27 12.81 9.21
N ALA A 81 7.09 12.90 7.90
CA ALA A 81 6.66 14.09 7.19
C ALA A 81 5.31 14.62 7.68
N ASP A 82 5.29 15.89 8.07
CA ASP A 82 4.14 16.62 8.67
C ASP A 82 3.59 15.99 9.96
N ALA A 83 4.18 14.90 10.45
CA ALA A 83 3.86 14.27 11.73
C ALA A 83 4.86 14.67 12.83
N LEU A 84 6.17 14.66 12.53
CA LEU A 84 7.22 15.04 13.48
C LEU A 84 7.98 16.29 13.04
N TYR A 85 8.18 16.43 11.73
CA TYR A 85 8.85 17.59 11.15
C TYR A 85 8.04 18.10 9.95
N PRO A 86 7.93 19.43 9.77
CA PRO A 86 7.30 19.99 8.59
C PRO A 86 7.95 19.48 7.31
N TRP A 87 7.16 19.31 6.24
CA TRP A 87 7.67 18.88 4.93
C TRP A 87 8.84 19.74 4.42
N SER A 88 8.76 21.06 4.64
CA SER A 88 9.79 22.04 4.26
C SER A 88 11.07 21.99 5.10
N SER A 89 11.09 21.21 6.17
CA SER A 89 12.24 21.09 7.06
C SER A 89 13.42 20.44 6.33
N TRP A 90 14.63 20.95 6.59
CA TRP A 90 15.87 20.34 6.10
C TRP A 90 16.02 18.88 6.57
N ARG A 91 15.44 18.53 7.74
CA ARG A 91 15.42 17.16 8.28
C ARG A 91 14.61 16.18 7.42
N THR A 92 13.68 16.69 6.61
CA THR A 92 12.86 15.90 5.68
C THR A 92 13.47 15.93 4.28
N LEU A 93 13.80 17.12 3.78
CA LEU A 93 14.28 17.29 2.40
C LEU A 93 15.68 16.73 2.15
N VAL A 94 16.63 16.93 3.08
CA VAL A 94 18.02 16.46 2.90
C VAL A 94 18.10 14.93 2.75
N PRO A 95 17.59 14.11 3.68
CA PRO A 95 17.64 12.66 3.51
C PRO A 95 16.85 12.18 2.29
N PHE A 96 15.74 12.85 1.94
CA PHE A 96 14.95 12.52 0.75
C PHE A 96 15.76 12.69 -0.54
N PHE A 97 16.40 13.85 -0.72
CA PHE A 97 17.23 14.11 -1.91
C PHE A 97 18.52 13.29 -1.92
N VAL A 98 19.14 13.06 -0.77
CA VAL A 98 20.32 12.17 -0.67
C VAL A 98 19.94 10.75 -1.09
N GLY A 99 18.82 10.22 -0.59
CA GLY A 99 18.30 8.91 -0.99
C GLY A 99 18.02 8.84 -2.49
N LEU A 100 17.39 9.88 -3.06
CA LEU A 100 17.14 9.99 -4.50
C LEU A 100 18.46 9.94 -5.31
N VAL A 101 19.47 10.71 -4.91
CA VAL A 101 20.79 10.72 -5.58
C VAL A 101 21.44 9.33 -5.50
N ILE A 102 21.39 8.65 -4.35
CA ILE A 102 21.94 7.30 -4.20
C ILE A 102 21.20 6.30 -5.09
N LEU A 103 19.87 6.38 -5.21
CA LEU A 103 19.10 5.51 -6.10
C LEU A 103 19.39 5.78 -7.59
N VAL A 104 19.65 7.04 -7.97
CA VAL A 104 20.11 7.38 -9.32
C VAL A 104 21.51 6.78 -9.59
N ILE A 105 22.43 6.90 -8.64
CA ILE A 105 23.76 6.27 -8.71
C ILE A 105 23.62 4.75 -8.83
N PHE A 106 22.74 4.13 -8.05
CA PHE A 106 22.43 2.71 -8.15
C PHE A 106 21.93 2.34 -9.55
N GLY A 107 21.01 3.12 -10.14
CA GLY A 107 20.55 2.88 -11.51
C GLY A 107 21.67 2.91 -12.55
N PHE A 108 22.62 3.85 -12.43
CA PHE A 108 23.79 3.91 -13.32
C PHE A 108 24.77 2.76 -13.07
N TYR A 109 25.00 2.40 -11.81
CA TYR A 109 25.83 1.27 -11.42
C TYR A 109 25.30 -0.05 -12.01
N GLU A 110 24.01 -0.29 -11.81
CA GLU A 110 23.32 -1.51 -12.24
C GLU A 110 23.30 -1.68 -13.75
N ARG A 111 23.27 -0.55 -14.48
CA ARG A 111 23.32 -0.56 -15.95
C ARG A 111 24.69 -0.94 -16.51
N ARG A 112 25.80 -0.61 -15.81
CA ARG A 112 27.15 -0.66 -16.39
C ARG A 112 28.05 -1.75 -15.83
N ILE A 113 27.83 -2.21 -14.60
CA ILE A 113 28.85 -2.94 -13.82
C ILE A 113 28.52 -4.42 -13.59
N PRO A 114 27.34 -4.81 -13.08
CA PRO A 114 27.12 -6.19 -12.65
C PRO A 114 26.85 -7.16 -13.81
N VAL A 115 27.46 -8.35 -13.73
CA VAL A 115 27.23 -9.49 -14.63
C VAL A 115 25.84 -10.11 -14.41
N GLU A 116 25.35 -10.09 -13.17
CA GLU A 116 23.99 -10.49 -12.79
C GLU A 116 23.32 -9.33 -12.04
N PRO A 117 22.68 -8.38 -12.76
CA PRO A 117 21.99 -7.26 -12.14
C PRO A 117 20.79 -7.77 -11.32
N ALA A 118 20.64 -7.23 -10.11
CA ALA A 118 19.46 -7.36 -9.27
C ALA A 118 18.22 -6.72 -9.90
N LEU A 119 18.38 -5.61 -10.65
CA LEU A 119 17.32 -4.94 -11.39
C LEU A 119 17.66 -4.85 -12.89
N PRO A 120 17.41 -5.92 -13.67
CA PRO A 120 17.76 -5.91 -15.09
C PRO A 120 16.89 -4.90 -15.85
N PHE A 121 17.53 -3.88 -16.44
CA PHE A 121 16.87 -2.79 -17.18
C PHE A 121 15.93 -3.27 -18.30
N ARG A 122 16.14 -4.48 -18.84
CA ARG A 122 15.25 -5.11 -19.82
C ARG A 122 13.81 -5.28 -19.31
N ILE A 123 13.57 -5.32 -18.00
CA ILE A 123 12.22 -5.33 -17.43
C ILE A 123 11.48 -4.01 -17.72
N PHE A 124 12.19 -2.89 -17.87
CA PHE A 124 11.62 -1.57 -18.17
C PHE A 124 11.56 -1.28 -19.69
N SER A 125 11.76 -2.28 -20.54
CA SER A 125 11.87 -2.06 -22.00
C SER A 125 10.54 -1.95 -22.73
N ASN A 126 9.45 -2.47 -22.16
CA ASN A 126 8.14 -2.50 -22.79
C ASN A 126 7.14 -1.57 -22.10
N ILE A 127 6.27 -0.95 -22.90
CA ILE A 127 5.20 -0.07 -22.42
C ILE A 127 4.27 -0.79 -21.43
N THR A 128 4.00 -2.09 -21.62
CA THR A 128 3.21 -2.88 -20.68
C THR A 128 3.88 -2.92 -19.30
N SER A 129 5.18 -3.19 -19.24
CA SER A 129 5.94 -3.27 -17.98
C SER A 129 5.99 -1.92 -17.26
N ILE A 130 6.27 -0.84 -17.99
CA ILE A 130 6.28 0.52 -17.45
C ILE A 130 4.88 0.89 -16.93
N SER A 131 3.84 0.60 -17.71
CA SER A 131 2.45 0.88 -17.33
C SER A 131 2.08 0.11 -16.06
N SER A 132 2.41 -1.18 -15.96
CA SER A 132 2.17 -1.99 -14.75
C SER A 132 2.92 -1.49 -13.51
N LEU A 133 4.12 -0.92 -13.68
CA LEU A 133 4.84 -0.28 -12.58
C LEU A 133 4.11 0.97 -12.08
N ILE A 134 3.67 1.82 -13.01
CA ILE A 134 2.97 3.07 -12.69
C ILE A 134 1.59 2.76 -12.09
N THR A 135 0.79 1.88 -12.69
CA THR A 135 -0.52 1.50 -12.15
C THR A 135 -0.37 0.82 -10.79
N GLY A 136 0.61 -0.06 -10.64
CA GLY A 136 0.94 -0.64 -9.34
C GLY A 136 1.37 0.42 -8.31
N PHE A 137 2.07 1.47 -8.72
CA PHE A 137 2.43 2.60 -7.85
C PHE A 137 1.19 3.30 -7.32
N VAL A 138 0.31 3.73 -8.22
CA VAL A 138 -0.94 4.39 -7.87
C VAL A 138 -1.81 3.47 -7.01
N HIS A 139 -1.92 2.19 -7.35
CA HIS A 139 -2.76 1.23 -6.62
C HIS A 139 -2.31 1.08 -5.16
N GLU A 140 -1.01 0.89 -4.91
CA GLU A 140 -0.50 0.74 -3.54
C GLU A 140 -0.64 2.05 -2.74
N MET A 141 -0.48 3.23 -3.39
CA MET A 141 -0.76 4.52 -2.74
C MET A 141 -2.21 4.58 -2.26
N VAL A 142 -3.17 4.27 -3.13
CA VAL A 142 -4.59 4.30 -2.78
C VAL A 142 -4.91 3.25 -1.72
N MET A 143 -4.44 2.01 -1.90
CA MET A 143 -4.73 0.90 -0.99
C MET A 143 -4.26 1.19 0.44
N TYR A 144 -3.02 1.63 0.63
CA TYR A 144 -2.49 1.89 1.96
C TYR A 144 -3.08 3.17 2.57
N THR A 145 -3.38 4.18 1.76
CA THR A 145 -4.10 5.38 2.24
C THR A 145 -5.49 5.01 2.74
N MET A 146 -6.26 4.19 2.00
CA MET A 146 -7.56 3.70 2.46
C MET A 146 -7.40 2.88 3.74
N LEU A 147 -6.45 1.95 3.78
CA LEU A 147 -6.23 1.07 4.93
C LEU A 147 -5.95 1.86 6.22
N GLN A 148 -5.22 2.96 6.12
CA GLN A 148 -4.91 3.85 7.25
C GLN A 148 -6.09 4.73 7.64
N TYR A 149 -6.68 5.44 6.68
CA TYR A 149 -7.63 6.52 6.99
C TYR A 149 -9.08 6.06 7.09
N LEU A 150 -9.45 4.90 6.55
CA LEU A 150 -10.82 4.37 6.64
C LEU A 150 -11.27 4.12 8.10
N PRO A 151 -10.52 3.41 8.96
CA PRO A 151 -10.92 3.25 10.36
C PRO A 151 -10.89 4.57 11.13
N LEU A 152 -9.96 5.48 10.81
CA LEU A 152 -9.91 6.81 11.42
C LEU A 152 -11.13 7.66 11.04
N PHE A 153 -11.63 7.52 9.82
CA PHE A 153 -12.85 8.18 9.36
C PHE A 153 -14.08 7.70 10.14
N PHE A 154 -14.22 6.38 10.38
CA PHE A 154 -15.30 5.87 11.25
C PHE A 154 -15.19 6.36 12.70
N GLN A 155 -13.97 6.48 13.24
CA GLN A 155 -13.77 7.03 14.59
C GLN A 155 -14.10 8.53 14.66
N ALA A 156 -13.66 9.32 13.67
CA ALA A 156 -13.81 10.77 13.70
C ALA A 156 -15.23 11.23 13.29
N VAL A 157 -15.79 10.66 12.23
CA VAL A 157 -17.05 11.12 11.62
C VAL A 157 -18.27 10.40 12.19
N PHE A 158 -18.16 9.09 12.45
CA PHE A 158 -19.25 8.30 13.06
C PHE A 158 -19.13 8.15 14.58
N LEU A 159 -18.10 8.74 15.20
CA LEU A 159 -17.78 8.66 16.63
C LEU A 159 -17.73 7.22 17.17
N GLU A 160 -17.28 6.28 16.34
CA GLU A 160 -17.23 4.88 16.74
C GLU A 160 -16.01 4.61 17.64
N PRO A 161 -16.14 3.70 18.64
CA PRO A 161 -14.98 3.16 19.35
C PRO A 161 -13.92 2.62 18.39
N PRO A 162 -12.62 2.61 18.76
CA PRO A 162 -11.56 2.01 17.94
C PRO A 162 -11.89 0.57 17.49
N LEU A 163 -12.35 -0.28 18.42
CA LEU A 163 -12.76 -1.65 18.11
C LEU A 163 -13.92 -1.70 17.10
N LYS A 164 -14.93 -0.85 17.28
CA LYS A 164 -16.08 -0.82 16.38
C LYS A 164 -15.72 -0.27 15.00
N ALA A 165 -14.89 0.76 14.92
CA ALA A 165 -14.40 1.30 13.65
C ALA A 165 -13.56 0.29 12.86
N ALA A 166 -12.75 -0.52 13.56
CA ALA A 166 -12.05 -1.64 12.95
C ALA A 166 -13.03 -2.69 12.40
N LEU A 167 -14.08 -3.04 13.16
CA LEU A 167 -15.16 -3.93 12.69
C LEU A 167 -15.91 -3.33 11.49
N SER A 168 -16.21 -2.03 11.50
CA SER A 168 -16.88 -1.32 10.41
C SER A 168 -16.04 -1.29 9.13
N SER A 169 -14.71 -1.37 9.25
CA SER A 169 -13.77 -1.45 8.13
C SER A 169 -13.56 -2.89 7.61
N LEU A 170 -14.03 -3.92 8.32
CA LEU A 170 -13.83 -5.31 7.93
C LEU A 170 -14.40 -5.69 6.56
N PRO A 171 -15.61 -5.24 6.15
CA PRO A 171 -16.13 -5.56 4.83
C PRO A 171 -15.15 -5.16 3.72
N ALA A 172 -14.49 -4.01 3.88
CA ALA A 172 -13.49 -3.52 2.94
C ALA A 172 -12.26 -4.45 2.87
N CYS A 173 -11.72 -4.85 4.02
CA CYS A 173 -10.59 -5.79 4.10
C CYS A 173 -10.95 -7.15 3.49
N CYS A 174 -12.10 -7.71 3.86
CA CYS A 174 -12.56 -9.03 3.40
C CYS A 174 -12.76 -9.05 1.88
N LEU A 175 -13.42 -8.03 1.31
CA LEU A 175 -13.66 -7.98 -0.13
C LEU A 175 -12.39 -7.69 -0.93
N THR A 176 -11.51 -6.84 -0.42
CA THR A 176 -10.18 -6.63 -1.02
C THR A 176 -9.43 -7.95 -1.12
N VAL A 177 -9.42 -8.74 -0.04
CA VAL A 177 -8.78 -10.06 -0.02
C VAL A 177 -9.49 -11.05 -0.96
N ALA A 178 -10.82 -11.14 -0.90
CA ALA A 178 -11.58 -12.06 -1.75
C ALA A 178 -11.32 -11.78 -3.23
N PHE A 179 -11.40 -10.51 -3.66
CA PHE A 179 -11.18 -10.15 -5.06
C PHE A 179 -9.72 -10.22 -5.48
N SER A 180 -8.76 -10.08 -4.55
CA SER A 180 -7.34 -10.36 -4.83
C SER A 180 -7.07 -11.83 -5.19
N PHE A 181 -7.96 -12.75 -4.80
CA PHE A 181 -7.93 -14.16 -5.24
C PHE A 181 -8.84 -14.45 -6.43
N ILE A 182 -10.06 -13.92 -6.42
CA ILE A 182 -11.02 -14.16 -7.49
C ILE A 182 -10.49 -13.63 -8.82
N ALA A 183 -9.88 -12.44 -8.84
CA ALA A 183 -9.37 -11.84 -10.06
C ALA A 183 -8.31 -12.70 -10.77
N PRO A 184 -7.22 -13.17 -10.12
CA PRO A 184 -6.26 -14.05 -10.77
C PRO A 184 -6.86 -15.40 -11.18
N VAL A 185 -7.84 -15.95 -10.45
CA VAL A 185 -8.56 -17.16 -10.87
C VAL A 185 -9.34 -16.91 -12.16
N ILE A 186 -10.06 -15.79 -12.24
CA ILE A 186 -10.76 -15.39 -13.47
C ILE A 186 -9.77 -15.26 -14.62
N ILE A 187 -8.63 -14.59 -14.42
CA ILE A 187 -7.58 -14.44 -15.44
C ILE A 187 -7.04 -15.81 -15.87
N GLN A 188 -6.84 -16.73 -14.94
CA GLN A 188 -6.36 -18.08 -15.25
C GLN A 188 -7.36 -18.85 -16.12
N LEU A 189 -8.66 -18.68 -15.87
CA LEU A 189 -9.73 -19.34 -16.64
C LEU A 189 -9.97 -18.68 -18.00
N THR A 190 -10.03 -17.35 -18.05
CA THR A 190 -10.33 -16.59 -19.27
C THR A 190 -9.11 -16.39 -20.16
N ARG A 191 -7.90 -16.54 -19.60
CA ARG A 191 -6.61 -16.20 -20.22
C ARG A 191 -6.53 -14.74 -20.69
N ARG A 192 -7.39 -13.87 -20.16
CA ARG A 192 -7.47 -12.46 -20.51
C ARG A 192 -7.45 -11.60 -19.26
N TYR A 193 -6.43 -10.76 -19.09
CA TYR A 193 -6.28 -9.89 -17.93
C TYR A 193 -6.65 -8.43 -18.18
N ARG A 194 -6.57 -7.94 -19.42
CA ARG A 194 -6.73 -6.51 -19.73
C ARG A 194 -8.11 -5.96 -19.37
N LEU A 195 -9.15 -6.69 -19.74
CA LEU A 195 -10.53 -6.28 -19.43
C LEU A 195 -10.78 -6.23 -17.91
N LEU A 196 -10.25 -7.21 -17.17
CA LEU A 196 -10.45 -7.28 -15.73
C LEU A 196 -9.73 -6.15 -15.01
N ILE A 197 -8.52 -5.80 -15.46
CA ILE A 197 -7.76 -4.64 -14.98
C ILE A 197 -8.56 -3.35 -15.18
N TRP A 198 -9.09 -3.13 -16.39
CA TRP A 198 -9.85 -1.91 -16.69
C TRP A 198 -11.11 -1.81 -15.85
N LEU A 199 -11.87 -2.90 -15.72
CA LEU A 199 -13.04 -2.95 -14.86
C LEU A 199 -12.67 -2.66 -13.39
N GLY A 200 -11.58 -3.26 -12.91
CA GLY A 200 -11.06 -3.01 -11.56
C GLY A 200 -10.75 -1.54 -11.32
N TRP A 201 -10.04 -0.89 -12.25
CA TRP A 201 -9.70 0.54 -12.17
C TRP A 201 -10.92 1.45 -12.26
N VAL A 202 -11.90 1.12 -13.12
CA VAL A 202 -13.15 1.88 -13.21
C VAL A 202 -13.93 1.79 -11.90
N ILE A 203 -14.13 0.58 -11.36
CA ILE A 203 -14.82 0.37 -10.09
C ILE A 203 -14.09 1.12 -8.97
N LEU A 204 -12.76 0.96 -8.86
CA LEU A 204 -11.95 1.63 -7.85
C LEU A 204 -12.11 3.15 -7.95
N THR A 205 -11.96 3.74 -9.14
CA THR A 205 -12.01 5.21 -9.32
C THR A 205 -13.40 5.77 -9.04
N VAL A 206 -14.45 5.14 -9.57
CA VAL A 206 -15.83 5.59 -9.39
C VAL A 206 -16.26 5.50 -7.94
N PHE A 207 -16.05 4.36 -7.29
CA PHE A 207 -16.50 4.19 -5.90
C PHE A 207 -15.62 4.96 -4.91
N LEU A 208 -14.36 5.26 -5.25
CA LEU A 208 -13.55 6.18 -4.46
C LEU A 208 -14.04 7.63 -4.59
N GLY A 209 -14.47 8.04 -5.78
CA GLY A 209 -15.12 9.33 -5.98
C GLY A 209 -16.46 9.43 -5.24
N LEU A 210 -17.29 8.38 -5.29
CA LEU A 210 -18.54 8.31 -4.53
C LEU A 210 -18.32 8.29 -3.02
N TRP A 211 -17.20 7.72 -2.54
CA TRP A 211 -16.83 7.76 -1.13
C TRP A 211 -16.68 9.19 -0.60
N CYS A 212 -16.39 10.17 -1.46
CA CYS A 212 -16.35 11.59 -1.09
C CYS A 212 -17.71 12.16 -0.65
N LEU A 213 -18.82 11.47 -0.93
CA LEU A 213 -20.18 11.86 -0.52
C LEU A 213 -20.54 11.32 0.86
N VAL A 214 -19.77 10.37 1.39
CA VAL A 214 -20.03 9.79 2.72
C VAL A 214 -19.66 10.79 3.79
N GLY A 215 -20.60 11.05 4.69
CA GLY A 215 -20.44 11.96 5.81
C GLY A 215 -21.27 11.54 7.01
N GLN A 216 -21.38 12.43 8.00
CA GLN A 216 -22.07 12.15 9.26
C GLN A 216 -23.57 11.79 9.06
N ALA A 217 -24.23 12.37 8.07
CA ALA A 217 -25.64 12.11 7.76
C ALA A 217 -25.88 10.82 6.96
N THR A 218 -24.82 10.21 6.42
CA THR A 218 -24.92 9.01 5.59
C THR A 218 -25.28 7.80 6.44
N SER A 219 -26.22 6.98 5.97
CA SER A 219 -26.57 5.75 6.69
C SER A 219 -25.38 4.78 6.71
N ARG A 220 -25.22 4.02 7.80
CA ARG A 220 -24.13 3.02 7.90
C ARG A 220 -24.20 1.97 6.79
N ALA A 221 -25.42 1.58 6.39
CA ALA A 221 -25.63 0.63 5.30
C ALA A 221 -25.07 1.17 3.97
N GLU A 222 -25.34 2.43 3.66
CA GLU A 222 -24.82 3.08 2.44
C GLU A 222 -23.30 3.19 2.46
N ALA A 223 -22.72 3.61 3.59
CA ALA A 223 -21.26 3.60 3.77
C ALA A 223 -20.67 2.20 3.56
N TYR A 224 -21.31 1.16 4.10
CA TYR A 224 -20.85 -0.22 3.93
C TYR A 224 -20.90 -0.70 2.49
N VAL A 225 -21.91 -0.29 1.72
CA VAL A 225 -22.01 -0.62 0.29
C VAL A 225 -20.93 0.08 -0.52
N PHE A 226 -20.72 1.38 -0.31
CA PHE A 226 -19.70 2.13 -1.06
C PHE A 226 -18.28 1.63 -0.77
N GLN A 227 -17.91 1.43 0.50
CA GLN A 227 -16.58 0.89 0.83
C GLN A 227 -16.39 -0.53 0.29
N SER A 228 -17.47 -1.33 0.25
CA SER A 228 -17.43 -2.70 -0.26
C SER A 228 -17.12 -2.72 -1.74
N MET A 229 -17.84 -1.92 -2.54
CA MET A 229 -17.60 -1.81 -3.97
C MET A 229 -16.24 -1.20 -4.29
N LEU A 230 -15.80 -0.18 -3.55
CA LEU A 230 -14.44 0.34 -3.63
C LEU A 230 -13.41 -0.78 -3.42
N SER A 231 -13.63 -1.63 -2.42
CA SER A 231 -12.73 -2.74 -2.07
C SER A 231 -12.71 -3.87 -3.11
N VAL A 232 -13.82 -4.09 -3.82
CA VAL A 232 -13.84 -4.95 -5.01
C VAL A 232 -12.87 -4.43 -6.06
N GLY A 233 -12.88 -3.11 -6.33
CA GLY A 233 -11.94 -2.47 -7.23
C GLY A 233 -10.49 -2.62 -6.78
N ILE A 234 -10.20 -2.26 -5.52
CA ILE A 234 -8.85 -2.40 -4.92
C ILE A 234 -8.35 -3.85 -4.99
N GLY A 235 -9.19 -4.83 -4.62
CA GLY A 235 -8.84 -6.24 -4.67
C GLY A 235 -8.58 -6.74 -6.09
N THR A 236 -9.42 -6.33 -7.05
CA THR A 236 -9.29 -6.73 -8.46
C THR A 236 -8.01 -6.17 -9.09
N VAL A 237 -7.66 -4.91 -8.81
CA VAL A 237 -6.45 -4.26 -9.32
C VAL A 237 -5.19 -4.77 -8.61
N PHE A 238 -5.29 -5.49 -7.49
CA PHE A 238 -4.12 -6.04 -6.79
C PHE A 238 -3.22 -6.92 -7.69
N THR A 239 -3.81 -7.60 -8.67
CA THR A 239 -3.09 -8.43 -9.65
C THR A 239 -2.63 -7.69 -10.90
N ASP A 240 -3.08 -6.44 -11.09
CA ASP A 240 -2.78 -5.59 -12.26
C ASP A 240 -1.28 -5.34 -12.45
N SER A 241 -0.54 -5.16 -11.35
CA SER A 241 0.90 -4.91 -11.47
C SER A 241 1.71 -6.19 -11.70
N GLN A 242 1.23 -7.34 -11.23
CA GLN A 242 2.00 -8.59 -11.22
C GLN A 242 1.84 -9.39 -12.51
N VAL A 243 0.60 -9.61 -12.97
CA VAL A 243 0.34 -10.50 -14.11
C VAL A 243 0.91 -9.94 -15.42
N PRO A 244 0.64 -8.69 -15.82
CA PRO A 244 1.18 -8.15 -17.07
C PRO A 244 2.69 -7.92 -16.99
N MET A 245 3.22 -7.60 -15.80
CA MET A 245 4.67 -7.54 -15.59
C MET A 245 5.31 -8.91 -15.84
N GLN A 246 4.81 -9.97 -15.22
CA GLN A 246 5.31 -11.34 -15.45
C GLN A 246 5.18 -11.73 -16.94
N ALA A 247 4.03 -11.44 -17.55
CA ALA A 247 3.79 -11.71 -18.96
C ALA A 247 4.74 -10.95 -19.90
N SER A 248 5.19 -9.75 -19.50
CA SER A 248 6.08 -8.89 -20.29
C SER A 248 7.56 -9.30 -20.28
N VAL A 249 7.97 -10.17 -19.37
CA VAL A 249 9.37 -10.60 -19.26
C VAL A 249 9.76 -11.52 -20.42
N THR A 250 10.89 -11.27 -21.09
CA THR A 250 11.31 -12.09 -22.24
C THR A 250 11.79 -13.49 -21.87
N HIS A 251 12.43 -13.67 -20.70
CA HIS A 251 12.96 -14.96 -20.24
C HIS A 251 12.27 -15.42 -18.96
N VAL A 252 11.94 -16.71 -18.87
CA VAL A 252 11.26 -17.26 -17.67
C VAL A 252 12.09 -17.09 -16.39
N ASP A 253 13.42 -17.19 -16.49
CA ASP A 253 14.34 -17.02 -15.35
C ASP A 253 14.32 -15.59 -14.77
N ASP A 254 13.91 -14.58 -15.56
CA ASP A 254 13.80 -13.18 -15.11
C ASP A 254 12.46 -12.89 -14.39
N THR A 255 11.49 -13.83 -14.42
CA THR A 255 10.17 -13.64 -13.80
C THR A 255 10.28 -13.39 -12.30
N GLY A 256 11.17 -14.11 -11.62
CA GLY A 256 11.44 -13.91 -10.19
C GLY A 256 12.04 -12.53 -9.90
N LEU A 257 12.93 -12.04 -10.76
CA LEU A 257 13.51 -10.69 -10.65
C LEU A 257 12.45 -9.61 -10.87
N ALA A 258 11.55 -9.78 -11.84
CA ALA A 258 10.46 -8.85 -12.10
C ALA A 258 9.46 -8.75 -10.93
N VAL A 259 9.10 -9.89 -10.33
CA VAL A 259 8.28 -9.92 -9.12
C VAL A 259 9.01 -9.31 -7.92
N GLY A 260 10.29 -9.65 -7.73
CA GLY A 260 11.14 -9.07 -6.70
C GLY A 260 11.20 -7.54 -6.81
N THR A 261 11.33 -7.01 -8.03
CA THR A 261 11.31 -5.56 -8.32
C THR A 261 10.01 -4.91 -7.84
N LEU A 262 8.86 -5.50 -8.20
CA LEU A 262 7.55 -4.99 -7.79
C LEU A 262 7.39 -4.97 -6.26
N ILE A 263 7.84 -6.02 -5.59
CA ILE A 263 7.77 -6.15 -4.13
C ILE A 263 8.67 -5.11 -3.46
N VAL A 264 9.89 -4.94 -3.97
CA VAL A 264 10.87 -4.01 -3.42
C VAL A 264 10.36 -2.57 -3.47
N ILE A 265 9.73 -2.16 -4.56
CA ILE A 265 9.19 -0.79 -4.71
C ILE A 265 7.85 -0.65 -3.96
N ARG A 266 7.18 -1.74 -3.57
CA ARG A 266 5.87 -1.75 -2.89
C ARG A 266 5.81 -0.87 -1.65
N LEU A 267 6.73 -1.05 -0.70
CA LEU A 267 6.71 -0.30 0.56
C LEU A 267 6.94 1.19 0.32
N PHE A 268 7.80 1.53 -0.63
CA PHE A 268 8.02 2.91 -1.02
C PHE A 268 6.75 3.55 -1.61
N ARG A 269 6.03 2.83 -2.48
CA ARG A 269 4.75 3.25 -3.09
C ARG A 269 3.70 3.56 -2.02
N ALA A 270 3.60 2.70 -1.01
CA ALA A 270 2.71 2.89 0.14
C ALA A 270 3.06 4.14 0.96
N LEU A 271 4.35 4.35 1.27
CA LEU A 271 4.80 5.51 2.05
C LEU A 271 4.52 6.84 1.35
N VAL A 272 4.71 6.91 0.04
CA VAL A 272 4.37 8.11 -0.74
C VAL A 272 2.87 8.40 -0.67
N GLY A 273 2.02 7.36 -0.79
CA GLY A 273 0.56 7.53 -0.64
C GLY A 273 0.17 8.06 0.74
N LEU A 274 0.69 7.44 1.80
CA LEU A 274 0.44 7.85 3.18
C LEU A 274 0.91 9.29 3.46
N SER A 275 2.09 9.65 2.95
CA SER A 275 2.62 11.00 3.09
C SER A 275 1.74 12.03 2.39
N ILE A 276 1.29 11.77 1.16
CA ILE A 276 0.35 12.66 0.45
C ILE A 276 -0.98 12.77 1.21
N GLY A 277 -1.49 11.65 1.73
CA GLY A 277 -2.68 11.63 2.57
C GLY A 277 -2.52 12.48 3.84
N SER A 278 -1.38 12.37 4.51
CA SER A 278 -1.04 13.14 5.72
C SER A 278 -0.97 14.64 5.43
N THR A 279 -0.22 15.04 4.40
CA THR A 279 -0.12 16.45 4.00
C THR A 279 -1.47 17.02 3.57
N ALA A 280 -2.27 16.27 2.80
CA ALA A 280 -3.62 16.68 2.40
C ALA A 280 -4.54 16.85 3.61
N PHE A 281 -4.48 15.91 4.57
CA PHE A 281 -5.25 15.98 5.80
C PHE A 281 -4.87 17.20 6.63
N ASN A 282 -3.59 17.36 6.97
CA ASN A 282 -3.11 18.41 7.86
C ASN A 282 -3.36 19.81 7.27
N SER A 283 -3.06 19.99 5.97
CA SER A 283 -3.23 21.29 5.30
C SER A 283 -4.69 21.72 5.27
N VAL A 284 -5.61 20.78 5.04
CA VAL A 284 -7.04 21.09 4.98
C VAL A 284 -7.64 21.20 6.38
N PHE A 285 -7.24 20.35 7.33
CA PHE A 285 -7.69 20.39 8.72
C PHE A 285 -7.36 21.73 9.37
N GLN A 286 -6.14 22.25 9.16
CA GLN A 286 -5.72 23.55 9.67
C GLN A 286 -6.66 24.69 9.24
N ASN A 287 -7.13 24.66 7.98
CA ASN A 287 -8.08 25.65 7.48
C ASN A 287 -9.49 25.41 8.02
N SER A 288 -9.93 24.15 8.10
CA SER A 288 -11.26 23.80 8.60
C SER A 288 -11.46 24.12 10.09
N ILE A 289 -10.46 23.84 10.93
CA ILE A 289 -10.54 24.08 12.37
C ILE A 289 -10.53 25.58 12.69
N ALA A 290 -9.78 26.39 11.91
CA ALA A 290 -9.71 27.83 12.08
C ALA A 290 -11.06 28.54 11.89
N VAL A 291 -11.98 27.96 11.12
CA VAL A 291 -13.35 28.50 10.93
C VAL A 291 -14.16 28.48 12.23
N LEU A 292 -13.86 27.55 13.15
CA LEU A 292 -14.55 27.44 14.44
C LEU A 292 -14.14 28.55 15.43
N GLY A 293 -13.11 29.35 15.11
CA GLY A 293 -12.63 30.44 15.95
C GLY A 293 -11.92 29.93 17.20
N THR A 294 -12.24 30.53 18.37
CA THR A 294 -11.60 30.18 19.64
C THR A 294 -12.09 28.82 20.14
N LEU A 295 -11.18 27.85 20.15
CA LEU A 295 -11.46 26.50 20.63
C LEU A 295 -11.59 26.44 22.18
N PRO A 296 -12.58 25.70 22.71
CA PRO A 296 -12.67 25.39 24.14
C PRO A 296 -11.43 24.60 24.64
N GLU A 297 -11.10 24.74 25.93
CA GLU A 297 -9.96 24.04 26.57
C GLU A 297 -9.88 22.54 26.26
N PRO A 298 -10.99 21.75 26.29
CA PRO A 298 -10.94 20.31 25.98
C PRO A 298 -10.40 19.97 24.60
N VAL A 299 -10.49 20.89 23.63
CA VAL A 299 -10.10 20.70 22.22
C VAL A 299 -9.00 21.66 21.77
N ARG A 300 -8.43 22.45 22.68
CA ARG A 300 -7.40 23.46 22.37
C ARG A 300 -6.13 22.87 21.74
N ALA A 301 -5.86 21.59 22.00
CA ALA A 301 -4.77 20.86 21.36
C ALA A 301 -4.91 20.79 19.82
N LEU A 302 -6.12 20.97 19.28
CA LEU A 302 -6.41 20.95 17.85
C LEU A 302 -6.04 22.26 17.13
N ASP A 303 -5.61 23.31 17.85
CA ASP A 303 -4.95 24.47 17.24
C ASP A 303 -3.69 24.04 16.46
N ASP A 304 -3.04 22.96 16.91
CA ASP A 304 -1.98 22.28 16.17
C ASP A 304 -2.57 21.13 15.34
N ALA A 305 -2.64 21.34 14.02
CA ALA A 305 -3.15 20.34 13.09
C ALA A 305 -2.41 19.00 13.15
N SER A 306 -1.14 18.97 13.57
CA SER A 306 -0.38 17.71 13.72
C SER A 306 -0.97 16.77 14.78
N GLN A 307 -1.70 17.31 15.76
CA GLN A 307 -2.37 16.54 16.81
C GLN A 307 -3.71 15.97 16.38
N ALA A 308 -4.26 16.42 15.25
CA ALA A 308 -5.63 16.11 14.84
C ALA A 308 -5.89 14.61 14.73
N ILE A 309 -4.96 13.84 14.14
CA ILE A 309 -5.08 12.37 14.00
C ILE A 309 -5.00 11.67 15.37
N ASN A 310 -4.05 12.06 16.21
CA ASN A 310 -3.85 11.47 17.54
C ASN A 310 -5.02 11.75 18.49
N PHE A 311 -5.74 12.85 18.24
CA PHE A 311 -6.88 13.27 19.04
C PHE A 311 -8.19 12.54 18.67
N ILE A 312 -8.26 11.87 17.52
CA ILE A 312 -9.47 11.17 17.03
C ILE A 312 -10.08 10.22 18.07
N PRO A 313 -9.33 9.34 18.77
CA PRO A 313 -9.90 8.43 19.76
C PRO A 313 -10.57 9.14 20.96
N VAL A 314 -10.16 10.37 21.25
CA VAL A 314 -10.64 11.18 22.39
C VAL A 314 -11.93 11.93 22.02
N LEU A 315 -12.19 12.19 20.74
CA LEU A 315 -13.36 12.96 20.28
C LEU A 315 -14.67 12.46 20.89
N ARG A 316 -14.86 11.14 20.95
CA ARG A 316 -16.09 10.52 21.46
C ARG A 316 -16.28 10.63 22.99
N THR A 317 -15.23 10.97 23.74
CA THR A 317 -15.30 11.11 25.20
C THR A 317 -15.52 12.55 25.65
N LEU A 318 -15.53 13.49 24.70
CA LEU A 318 -15.73 14.91 24.99
C LEU A 318 -17.19 15.18 25.34
N ASP A 319 -17.39 15.93 26.43
CA ASP A 319 -18.68 16.47 26.81
C ASP A 319 -18.74 17.94 26.35
N LEU A 320 -19.17 18.12 25.10
CA LEU A 320 -19.28 19.43 24.44
C LEU A 320 -20.74 19.68 24.03
N PRO A 321 -21.16 20.95 23.91
CA PRO A 321 -22.46 21.28 23.33
C PRO A 321 -22.64 20.61 21.97
N SER A 322 -23.82 20.04 21.73
CA SER A 322 -24.11 19.25 20.52
C SER A 322 -23.83 20.00 19.22
N GLU A 323 -24.14 21.30 19.18
CA GLU A 323 -23.89 22.18 18.03
C GLU A 323 -22.40 22.34 17.72
N PHE A 324 -21.56 22.49 18.76
CA PHE A 324 -20.12 22.56 18.60
C PHE A 324 -19.55 21.19 18.18
N MET A 325 -20.06 20.10 18.75
CA MET A 325 -19.63 18.75 18.38
C MET A 325 -19.92 18.43 16.90
N THR A 326 -21.08 18.83 16.37
CA THR A 326 -21.39 18.71 14.94
C THR A 326 -20.41 19.51 14.09
N SER A 327 -20.15 20.78 14.46
CA SER A 327 -19.22 21.64 13.74
C SER A 327 -17.78 21.10 13.76
N LEU A 328 -17.36 20.51 14.88
CA LEU A 328 -16.06 19.84 15.02
C LEU A 328 -15.96 18.60 14.13
N ILE A 329 -17.01 17.78 14.07
CA ILE A 329 -17.06 16.60 13.19
C ILE A 329 -17.02 17.01 11.72
N GLU A 330 -17.72 18.08 11.34
CA GLU A 330 -17.65 18.65 10.01
C GLU A 330 -16.21 19.11 9.68
N ALA A 331 -15.54 19.78 10.62
CA ALA A 331 -14.14 20.19 10.46
C ALA A 331 -13.19 18.99 10.26
N TYR A 332 -13.49 17.83 10.85
CA TYR A 332 -12.79 16.56 10.58
C TYR A 332 -13.19 15.91 9.24
N GLN A 333 -14.45 16.03 8.82
CA GLN A 333 -14.95 15.40 7.59
C GLN A 333 -14.31 16.02 6.34
N VAL A 334 -14.08 17.34 6.32
CA VAL A 334 -13.50 18.07 5.18
C VAL A 334 -12.09 17.56 4.77
N PRO A 335 -11.10 17.39 5.67
CA PRO A 335 -9.79 16.87 5.30
C PRO A 335 -9.81 15.39 4.88
N PHE A 336 -10.69 14.55 5.45
CA PHE A 336 -10.89 13.19 4.92
C PHE A 336 -11.36 13.24 3.47
N ARG A 337 -12.34 14.10 3.17
CA ARG A 337 -12.82 14.31 1.80
C ARG A 337 -11.70 14.78 0.87
N ALA A 338 -10.77 15.62 1.34
CA ALA A 338 -9.60 16.03 0.57
C ALA A 338 -8.69 14.84 0.23
N ILE A 339 -8.41 13.94 1.19
CA ILE A 339 -7.67 12.70 0.91
C ILE A 339 -8.39 11.89 -0.19
N TRP A 340 -9.71 11.69 -0.05
CA TRP A 340 -10.50 10.91 -0.99
C TRP A 340 -10.49 11.49 -2.40
N ILE A 341 -10.57 12.82 -2.53
CA ILE A 341 -10.48 13.52 -3.82
C ILE A 341 -9.09 13.32 -4.44
N VAL A 342 -8.02 13.54 -3.68
CA VAL A 342 -6.65 13.36 -4.17
C VAL A 342 -6.42 11.92 -4.64
N MET A 343 -6.86 10.94 -3.86
CA MET A 343 -6.74 9.52 -4.21
C MET A 343 -7.63 9.15 -5.41
N THR A 344 -8.78 9.82 -5.61
CA THR A 344 -9.62 9.67 -6.81
C THR A 344 -8.94 10.23 -8.06
N CYS A 345 -8.29 11.38 -7.96
CA CYS A 345 -7.51 11.93 -9.07
C CYS A 345 -6.35 11.02 -9.44
N LEU A 346 -5.61 10.52 -8.44
CA LEU A 346 -4.52 9.57 -8.64
C LEU A 346 -5.03 8.27 -9.27
N SER A 347 -6.14 7.72 -8.80
CA SER A 347 -6.72 6.51 -9.39
C SER A 347 -7.20 6.72 -10.83
N GLY A 348 -7.70 7.92 -11.18
CA GLY A 348 -7.98 8.31 -12.57
C GLY A 348 -6.73 8.29 -13.47
N VAL A 349 -5.57 8.70 -12.93
CA VAL A 349 -4.28 8.55 -13.63
C VAL A 349 -3.92 7.07 -13.79
N GLY A 350 -4.09 6.26 -12.74
CA GLY A 350 -3.89 4.81 -12.79
C GLY A 350 -4.76 4.15 -13.86
N LEU A 351 -6.05 4.49 -13.90
CA LEU A 351 -6.99 4.04 -14.94
C LEU A 351 -6.50 4.42 -16.33
N SER A 352 -6.11 5.68 -16.54
CA SER A 352 -5.64 6.18 -17.83
C SER A 352 -4.39 5.45 -18.32
N VAL A 353 -3.42 5.23 -17.42
CA VAL A 353 -2.19 4.49 -17.73
C VAL A 353 -2.47 3.00 -17.97
N SER A 354 -3.46 2.42 -17.27
CA SER A 354 -3.85 1.01 -17.47
C SER A 354 -4.34 0.71 -18.90
N LEU A 355 -4.82 1.72 -19.65
CA LEU A 355 -5.22 1.55 -21.04
C LEU A 355 -4.05 1.21 -21.98
N LEU A 356 -2.82 1.60 -21.59
CA LEU A 356 -1.59 1.32 -22.32
C LEU A 356 -1.09 -0.12 -22.13
N ILE A 357 -1.62 -0.84 -21.13
CA ILE A 357 -1.32 -2.26 -20.90
C ILE A 357 -1.84 -3.07 -22.09
N LYS A 358 -0.92 -3.73 -22.79
CA LYS A 358 -1.24 -4.65 -23.88
C LYS A 358 -1.52 -6.04 -23.31
N GLU A 359 -2.49 -6.74 -23.88
CA GLU A 359 -2.73 -8.16 -23.59
C GLU A 359 -1.58 -8.98 -24.21
N LEU A 360 -0.82 -9.67 -23.36
CA LEU A 360 0.27 -10.55 -23.75
C LEU A 360 -0.08 -11.99 -23.39
N THR A 361 0.36 -12.94 -24.22
CA THR A 361 0.12 -14.37 -24.01
C THR A 361 0.73 -14.84 -22.68
N LEU A 362 -0.10 -15.52 -21.87
CA LEU A 362 0.32 -16.11 -20.60
C LEU A 362 0.92 -17.52 -20.74
N GLU A 363 0.81 -18.12 -21.93
CA GLU A 363 1.39 -19.43 -22.25
C GLU A 363 2.88 -19.28 -22.58
N ARG A 364 3.71 -20.06 -21.88
CA ARG A 364 5.13 -20.21 -22.20
C ARG A 364 5.48 -21.68 -22.21
N GLU A 365 6.17 -22.11 -23.27
CA GLU A 365 6.74 -23.45 -23.38
C GLU A 365 8.09 -23.57 -22.65
N GLU A 366 8.73 -22.44 -22.29
CA GLU A 366 10.02 -22.42 -21.61
C GLU A 366 9.92 -22.87 -20.15
N VAL A 367 10.73 -23.86 -19.77
CA VAL A 367 10.91 -24.31 -18.38
C VAL A 367 12.17 -23.64 -17.81
N GLY A 368 12.03 -22.88 -16.72
CA GLY A 368 13.15 -22.18 -16.08
C GLY A 368 14.23 -23.12 -15.53
N ARG A 369 15.47 -22.62 -15.40
CA ARG A 369 16.63 -23.40 -14.94
C ARG A 369 16.51 -23.95 -13.51
N GLN A 370 15.60 -23.40 -12.71
CA GLN A 370 15.29 -23.80 -11.33
C GLN A 370 13.90 -24.44 -11.17
N GLY A 371 13.42 -25.17 -12.18
CA GLY A 371 12.17 -25.92 -12.07
C GLY A 371 12.18 -26.96 -10.93
N PHE A 372 11.00 -27.28 -10.41
CA PHE A 372 10.83 -28.38 -9.45
C PHE A 372 11.39 -29.67 -10.05
N GLU A 373 12.10 -30.44 -9.23
CA GLU A 373 12.59 -31.75 -9.62
C GLU A 373 11.36 -32.65 -9.83
N GLN A 374 11.06 -33.02 -11.07
CA GLN A 374 9.99 -33.97 -11.36
C GLN A 374 10.36 -35.28 -10.66
N SER A 375 9.49 -35.75 -9.77
CA SER A 375 9.63 -37.07 -9.17
C SER A 375 9.54 -38.10 -10.29
N SER A 376 10.69 -38.67 -10.63
CA SER A 376 10.82 -39.85 -11.51
C SER A 376 10.19 -41.07 -10.86
#